data_AF-A0A370LR54-F1
#
_entry.id   AF-A0A370LR54-F1
#
_cell.length_a   1.000
_cell.length_b   1.000
_cell.length_c   1.000
_cell.angle_alpha   90.00
_cell.angle_beta   90.00
_cell.angle_gamma   90.00
#
_symmetry.space_group_name_H-M   'P 1'
#
loop_
_entity.id
_entity.type
_entity.pdbx_description
1 polymer ?
#
loop_
_entity_poly.entity_id
_entity_poly.type
_entity_poly.pdbx_seq_one_letter_code
_entity_poly.pdbx_strand_id
1 'polypeptide(L)'
;MKIVKTEQPTFVVSLAVHKKLEENELVRLRCRHLLPIEGYPYETRVLPIGGYVYDHSKDSYIINCVDYLALGFIPFSCKLEMDGVGQWNSYVPLSLSIIRQNLELSKKKEFEKFRNKYDKNQVDFQNIQFISSF
;
A
#
# COMPACT_ATOMS: atom_id res chain seq x y z
N MET A 1 -9.09 -15.77 17.58
CA MET A 1 -8.68 -14.92 16.43
C MET A 1 -7.53 -14.05 16.89
N LYS A 2 -6.41 -14.09 16.18
CA LYS A 2 -5.16 -13.43 16.58
C LYS A 2 -4.50 -12.78 15.37
N ILE A 3 -3.78 -11.68 15.61
CA ILE A 3 -2.94 -11.03 14.60
C ILE A 3 -1.53 -11.59 14.75
N VAL A 4 -0.96 -12.09 13.65
CA VAL A 4 0.38 -12.66 13.61
C VAL A 4 1.22 -11.86 12.61
N LYS A 5 2.43 -11.48 13.02
CA LYS A 5 3.44 -10.86 12.15
C LYS A 5 4.06 -11.93 11.25
N THR A 6 4.31 -11.61 9.99
CA THR A 6 4.97 -12.51 9.02
C THR A 6 6.25 -11.88 8.48
N GLU A 7 7.13 -12.67 7.86
CA GLU A 7 8.36 -12.18 7.22
C GLU A 7 8.12 -11.62 5.81
N GLN A 8 6.89 -11.66 5.33
CA GLN A 8 6.56 -11.17 4.00
C GLN A 8 6.50 -9.63 4.01
N PRO A 9 7.24 -8.95 3.12
CA PRO A 9 7.29 -7.49 3.11
C PRO A 9 5.97 -6.88 2.67
N THR A 10 5.67 -5.70 3.22
CA THR A 10 4.54 -4.86 2.82
C THR A 10 5.07 -3.64 2.07
N PHE A 11 4.66 -3.45 0.81
CA PHE A 11 4.90 -2.21 0.08
C PHE A 11 3.80 -1.20 0.39
N VAL A 12 4.17 0.05 0.67
CA VAL A 12 3.23 1.10 1.07
C VAL A 12 3.22 2.23 0.05
N VAL A 13 2.02 2.59 -0.41
CA VAL A 13 1.75 3.77 -1.23
C VAL A 13 0.82 4.70 -0.47
N SER A 14 1.20 5.96 -0.35
CA SER A 14 0.30 7.00 0.16
C SER A 14 -0.42 7.68 -0.99
N LEU A 15 -1.71 7.93 -0.82
CA LEU A 15 -2.57 8.61 -1.76
C LEU A 15 -3.00 9.95 -1.18
N ALA A 16 -2.99 10.98 -2.02
CA ALA A 16 -3.72 12.21 -1.78
C ALA A 16 -5.10 12.09 -2.45
N VAL A 17 -6.16 11.99 -1.66
CA VAL A 17 -7.54 11.87 -2.15
C VAL A 17 -8.28 13.15 -1.83
N HIS A 18 -8.76 13.86 -2.86
CA HIS A 18 -9.58 15.04 -2.66
C HIS A 18 -10.96 14.64 -2.12
N LYS A 19 -11.49 15.42 -1.18
CA LYS A 19 -12.79 15.15 -0.54
C LYS A 19 -13.97 15.29 -1.50
N LYS A 20 -13.83 16.11 -2.54
CA LYS A 20 -14.75 16.15 -3.69
C LYS A 20 -14.29 15.13 -4.73
N LEU A 21 -15.18 14.25 -5.14
CA LEU A 21 -14.86 13.11 -6.01
C LEU A 21 -14.43 13.54 -7.41
N GLU A 22 -15.03 14.60 -7.93
CA GLU A 22 -14.80 15.17 -9.27
C GLU A 22 -13.39 15.76 -9.47
N GLU A 23 -12.68 16.05 -8.38
CA GLU A 23 -11.30 16.55 -8.41
C GLU A 23 -10.27 15.40 -8.38
N ASN A 24 -10.72 14.16 -8.19
CA ASN A 24 -9.86 12.99 -8.26
C ASN A 24 -9.82 12.45 -9.70
N GLU A 25 -8.68 11.87 -10.07
CA GLU A 25 -8.50 11.21 -11.35
C GLU A 25 -8.28 9.72 -11.16
N LEU A 26 -8.59 8.95 -12.21
CA LEU A 26 -8.26 7.53 -12.27
C LEU A 26 -6.77 7.35 -12.56
N VAL A 27 -6.00 7.18 -11.50
CA VAL A 27 -4.57 6.93 -11.52
C VAL A 27 -4.30 5.43 -11.61
N ARG A 28 -3.28 5.06 -12.40
CA ARG A 28 -2.82 3.67 -12.56
C ARG A 28 -1.53 3.44 -11.78
N LEU A 29 -1.60 2.62 -10.73
CA LEU A 29 -0.42 2.12 -10.03
C LEU A 29 0.08 0.84 -10.71
N ARG A 30 1.14 0.96 -11.51
CA ARG A 30 1.73 -0.18 -12.23
C ARG A 30 2.44 -1.13 -11.27
N CYS A 31 2.08 -2.41 -11.29
CA CYS A 31 2.64 -3.44 -10.41
C CYS A 31 4.18 -3.52 -10.50
N ARG A 32 4.73 -3.43 -11.72
CA ARG A 32 6.19 -3.45 -11.95
C ARG A 32 6.95 -2.33 -11.23
N HIS A 33 6.31 -1.18 -10.99
CA HIS A 33 6.95 -0.07 -10.26
C HIS A 33 6.84 -0.21 -8.75
N LEU A 34 6.01 -1.15 -8.26
CA LEU A 34 5.83 -1.44 -6.84
C LEU A 34 6.85 -2.47 -6.32
N LEU A 35 7.63 -3.11 -7.21
CA LEU A 35 8.61 -4.15 -6.88
C LEU A 35 10.02 -3.88 -7.45
N PRO A 36 10.73 -2.83 -7.01
CA PRO A 36 12.17 -2.75 -7.21
C PRO A 36 12.86 -3.55 -6.10
N ILE A 37 12.70 -4.88 -6.07
CA ILE A 37 13.50 -5.73 -5.19
C ILE A 37 14.43 -6.56 -6.05
N GLU A 38 15.72 -6.24 -6.02
CA GLU A 38 16.76 -7.16 -6.49
C GLU A 38 16.61 -8.49 -5.74
N GLY A 39 16.43 -9.59 -6.47
CA GLY A 39 16.33 -10.94 -5.90
C GLY A 39 14.91 -11.50 -5.75
N TYR A 40 13.84 -10.76 -6.09
CA TYR A 40 12.51 -11.35 -6.24
C TYR A 40 12.25 -11.74 -7.71
N PRO A 41 11.68 -12.92 -7.99
CA PRO A 41 11.40 -13.36 -9.36
C PRO A 41 10.46 -12.38 -10.06
N TYR A 42 10.70 -12.13 -11.35
CA TYR A 42 9.91 -11.24 -12.22
C TYR A 42 8.40 -11.56 -12.26
N GLU A 43 8.01 -12.72 -11.77
CA GLU A 43 6.63 -13.21 -11.72
C GLU A 43 5.89 -12.85 -10.43
N THR A 44 6.57 -12.22 -9.46
CA THR A 44 5.95 -11.82 -8.18
C THR A 44 4.84 -10.81 -8.44
N ARG A 45 3.59 -11.23 -8.20
CA ARG A 45 2.44 -10.32 -8.26
C ARG A 45 2.31 -9.60 -6.93
N VAL A 46 1.90 -8.34 -6.97
CA VAL A 46 1.52 -7.62 -5.74
C VAL A 46 0.02 -7.65 -5.57
N LEU A 47 -0.43 -8.03 -4.38
CA LEU A 47 -1.82 -8.05 -4.00
C LEU A 47 -2.09 -6.93 -2.99
N PRO A 48 -3.03 -6.03 -3.25
CA PRO A 48 -3.36 -4.98 -2.30
C PRO A 48 -4.24 -5.54 -1.18
N ILE A 49 -3.98 -5.08 0.03
CA ILE A 49 -4.81 -5.34 1.20
C ILE A 49 -6.02 -4.41 1.14
N GLY A 50 -7.22 -4.97 0.98
CA GLY A 50 -8.49 -4.21 1.03
C GLY A 50 -9.34 -4.22 -0.24
N GLY A 51 -8.96 -4.97 -1.27
CA GLY A 51 -9.79 -5.16 -2.49
C GLY A 51 -9.77 -3.95 -3.43
N TYR A 52 -9.05 -4.06 -4.55
CA TYR A 52 -8.92 -2.98 -5.53
C TYR A 52 -9.13 -3.51 -6.94
N VAL A 53 -9.48 -2.61 -7.86
CA VAL A 53 -9.71 -2.96 -9.27
C VAL A 53 -8.37 -3.14 -9.97
N TYR A 54 -8.13 -4.36 -10.46
CA TYR A 54 -6.95 -4.71 -11.22
C TYR A 54 -7.23 -4.67 -12.73
N ASP A 55 -6.45 -3.89 -13.46
CA ASP A 55 -6.42 -3.85 -14.92
C ASP A 55 -5.33 -4.81 -15.42
N HIS A 56 -5.76 -6.00 -15.86
CA HIS A 56 -4.86 -7.02 -16.39
C HIS A 56 -4.13 -6.59 -17.67
N SER A 57 -4.75 -5.75 -18.50
CA SER A 57 -4.17 -5.32 -19.78
C SER A 57 -2.96 -4.40 -19.60
N LYS A 58 -2.92 -3.66 -18.49
CA LYS A 58 -1.86 -2.70 -18.15
C LYS A 58 -1.02 -3.11 -16.94
N ASP A 59 -1.32 -4.27 -16.34
CA ASP A 59 -0.69 -4.75 -15.11
C ASP A 59 -0.64 -3.65 -14.03
N SER A 60 -1.81 -3.11 -13.71
CA SER A 60 -1.94 -1.97 -12.81
C SER A 60 -3.21 -1.99 -11.99
N TYR A 61 -3.17 -1.37 -10.81
CA TYR A 61 -4.36 -1.08 -10.02
C TYR A 61 -4.89 0.30 -10.38
N ILE A 62 -6.20 0.40 -10.57
CA ILE A 62 -6.88 1.67 -10.83
C ILE A 62 -7.37 2.23 -9.52
N ILE A 63 -6.96 3.47 -9.21
CA ILE A 63 -7.26 4.16 -7.97
C ILE A 63 -7.75 5.56 -8.30
N ASN A 64 -8.76 6.01 -7.56
CA ASN A 64 -9.28 7.37 -7.68
C ASN A 64 -8.57 8.28 -6.68
N CYS A 65 -7.62 9.11 -7.15
CA CYS A 65 -6.86 10.04 -6.30
C CYS A 65 -6.34 11.23 -7.10
N VAL A 66 -5.88 12.27 -6.41
CA VAL A 66 -5.21 13.43 -7.02
C VAL A 66 -3.75 13.10 -7.37
N ASP A 67 -3.06 12.43 -6.44
CA ASP A 67 -1.64 12.09 -6.58
C ASP A 67 -1.28 10.95 -5.62
N TYR A 68 -0.10 10.37 -5.81
CA TYR A 68 0.40 9.31 -4.95
C TYR A 68 1.91 9.40 -4.72
N LEU A 69 2.35 8.83 -3.60
CA LEU A 69 3.75 8.70 -3.25
C LEU A 69 4.04 7.25 -2.82
N ALA A 70 5.00 6.62 -3.48
CA ALA A 70 5.57 5.36 -3.03
C ALA A 70 6.45 5.59 -1.79
N LEU A 71 6.02 5.04 -0.64
CA LEU A 71 6.74 5.17 0.62
C LEU A 71 7.81 4.09 0.81
N GLY A 72 7.73 2.99 0.06
CA GLY A 72 8.70 1.90 0.08
C GLY A 72 8.21 0.67 0.83
N PHE A 73 9.15 -0.16 1.28
CA PHE A 73 8.87 -1.45 1.92
C PHE A 73 8.99 -1.38 3.44
N ILE A 74 8.09 -2.11 4.10
CA ILE A 74 8.20 -2.51 5.49
C ILE A 74 8.53 -4.01 5.49
N PRO A 75 9.51 -4.49 6.26
CA PRO A 75 10.05 -5.85 6.12
C PRO A 75 9.14 -6.95 6.69
N PHE A 76 7.85 -6.65 6.92
CA PHE A 76 6.87 -7.58 7.43
C PHE A 76 5.45 -7.16 7.04
N SER A 77 4.52 -8.08 7.20
CA SER A 77 3.08 -7.87 7.10
C SER A 77 2.39 -8.52 8.30
N CYS A 78 1.10 -8.27 8.46
CA CYS A 78 0.28 -8.87 9.50
C CYS A 78 -0.83 -9.69 8.87
N LYS A 79 -1.09 -10.88 9.42
CA LYS A 79 -2.23 -11.72 9.07
C LYS A 79 -3.11 -11.95 10.27
N LEU A 80 -4.41 -11.99 10.04
CA LEU A 80 -5.43 -12.44 10.97
C LEU A 80 -5.59 -13.94 10.81
N GLU A 81 -5.43 -14.68 11.90
CA GLU A 81 -5.66 -16.12 11.95
C GLU A 81 -6.82 -16.42 12.88
N MET A 82 -7.66 -17.39 12.51
CA MET A 82 -8.75 -17.88 13.34
C MET A 82 -8.39 -19.25 13.90
N ASP A 83 -8.34 -19.35 15.23
CA ASP A 83 -8.05 -20.61 15.92
C ASP A 83 -9.15 -21.64 15.64
N GLY A 84 -8.76 -22.89 15.40
CA GLY A 84 -9.70 -23.98 15.13
C GLY A 84 -10.22 -24.05 13.68
N VAL A 85 -9.92 -23.08 12.83
CA VAL A 85 -10.20 -23.15 11.38
C VAL A 85 -8.88 -23.26 10.63
N GLY A 86 -8.49 -24.50 10.33
CA GLY A 86 -7.30 -24.76 9.54
C GLY A 86 -7.37 -24.02 8.21
N GLN A 87 -6.36 -23.20 7.92
CA GLN A 87 -6.11 -22.52 6.64
C GLN A 87 -6.84 -21.18 6.39
N TRP A 88 -7.79 -20.75 7.22
CA TRP A 88 -8.33 -19.40 7.05
C TRP A 88 -7.35 -18.36 7.60
N ASN A 89 -6.89 -17.47 6.71
CA ASN A 89 -6.14 -16.29 7.09
C ASN A 89 -6.49 -15.12 6.16
N SER A 90 -6.31 -13.90 6.66
CA SER A 90 -6.44 -12.69 5.86
C SER A 90 -5.38 -11.69 6.25
N TYR A 91 -4.74 -11.04 5.29
CA TYR A 91 -3.83 -9.94 5.59
C TYR A 91 -4.62 -8.76 6.13
N VAL A 92 -4.03 -8.09 7.12
CA VAL A 92 -4.58 -6.88 7.73
C VAL A 92 -3.60 -5.73 7.51
N PRO A 93 -4.10 -4.53 7.20
CA PRO A 93 -3.23 -3.39 6.95
C PRO A 93 -2.49 -3.01 8.23
N LEU A 94 -1.20 -2.70 8.09
CA LEU A 94 -0.40 -2.11 9.16
C LEU A 94 -0.97 -0.74 9.55
N SER A 95 -0.96 -0.44 10.84
CA SER A 95 -1.41 0.87 11.32
C SER A 95 -0.46 1.98 10.84
N LEU A 96 -0.98 3.21 10.74
CA LEU A 96 -0.17 4.37 10.37
C LEU A 96 1.03 4.57 11.31
N SER A 97 0.86 4.26 12.60
CA SER A 97 1.95 4.32 13.59
C SER A 97 3.08 3.35 13.23
N ILE A 98 2.73 2.09 12.91
CA ILE A 98 3.71 1.08 12.48
C ILE A 98 4.40 1.51 11.19
N ILE A 99 3.65 1.99 10.20
CA ILE A 99 4.21 2.47 8.94
C ILE A 99 5.24 3.56 9.24
N ARG A 100 4.84 4.62 9.96
CA ARG A 100 5.74 5.73 10.29
C ARG A 100 6.97 5.29 11.07
N GLN A 101 6.87 4.32 11.97
CA GLN A 101 8.04 3.86 12.71
C GLN A 101 9.07 3.17 11.80
N ASN A 102 8.58 2.39 10.82
CA ASN A 102 9.42 1.55 9.96
C ASN A 102 9.89 2.24 8.66
N LEU A 103 9.35 3.39 8.30
CA LEU A 103 9.84 4.14 7.15
C LEU A 103 11.25 4.72 7.38
N GLU A 104 12.07 4.68 6.34
CA GLU A 104 13.35 5.38 6.29
C GLU A 104 13.19 6.88 6.53
N LEU A 105 14.23 7.52 7.08
CA LEU A 105 14.23 8.96 7.34
C LEU A 105 14.09 9.79 6.05
N SER A 106 14.67 9.32 4.94
CA SER A 106 14.51 9.87 3.59
C SER A 106 13.03 9.90 3.20
N LYS A 107 12.34 8.76 3.32
CA LYS A 107 10.94 8.58 2.96
C LYS A 107 9.97 9.33 3.87
N LYS A 108 10.29 9.46 5.16
CA LYS A 108 9.56 10.35 6.08
C LYS A 108 9.60 11.81 5.60
N LYS A 109 10.76 12.30 5.18
CA LYS A 109 10.91 13.66 4.65
C LYS A 109 10.16 13.85 3.33
N GLU A 110 10.22 12.87 2.42
CA GLU A 110 9.45 12.87 1.18
C GLU A 110 7.94 12.89 1.46
N PHE A 111 7.47 12.09 2.41
CA PHE A 111 6.07 12.05 2.81
C PHE A 111 5.59 13.39 3.36
N GLU A 112 6.34 14.03 4.25
CA GLU A 112 5.96 15.35 4.77
C GLU A 112 5.94 16.42 3.66
N LYS A 113 6.89 16.39 2.72
CA LYS A 113 6.86 17.27 1.54
C LYS A 113 5.61 17.03 0.69
N PHE A 114 5.30 15.76 0.44
CA PHE A 114 4.09 15.37 -0.30
C PHE A 114 2.82 15.85 0.39
N ARG A 115 2.72 15.72 1.72
CA ARG A 115 1.57 16.23 2.48
C ARG A 115 1.45 17.75 2.43
N ASN A 116 2.57 18.47 2.48
CA ASN A 116 2.57 19.93 2.47
C ASN A 116 2.25 20.53 1.10
N LYS A 117 2.20 19.73 0.02
CA LYS A 117 1.76 20.16 -1.31
C LYS A 117 0.24 20.45 -1.37
N TYR A 118 -0.54 19.89 -0.44
CA TYR A 118 -2.00 19.92 -0.48
C TYR A 118 -2.61 20.62 0.74
N ASP A 119 -3.76 21.26 0.53
CA ASP A 119 -4.58 21.75 1.65
C ASP A 119 -5.22 20.57 2.38
N LYS A 120 -4.89 20.44 3.67
CA LYS A 120 -5.38 19.37 4.57
C LYS A 120 -6.90 19.45 4.80
N ASN A 121 -7.52 20.60 4.55
CA ASN A 121 -8.98 20.73 4.62
C ASN A 121 -9.68 20.12 3.40
N GLN A 122 -8.98 20.01 2.27
CA GLN A 122 -9.51 19.55 1.00
C GLN A 122 -9.09 18.12 0.65
N VAL A 123 -7.93 17.67 1.15
CA VAL A 123 -7.33 16.38 0.79
C VAL A 123 -7.15 15.49 2.02
N ASP A 124 -7.62 14.26 1.92
CA ASP A 124 -7.37 13.19 2.86
C ASP A 124 -6.22 12.30 2.37
N PHE A 125 -5.42 11.80 3.32
CA PHE A 125 -4.29 10.91 3.02
C PHE A 125 -4.64 9.48 3.39
N GLN A 126 -4.65 8.59 2.39
CA GLN A 126 -4.91 7.17 2.56
C GLN A 126 -3.65 6.37 2.24
N ASN A 127 -3.45 5.21 2.87
CA ASN A 127 -2.31 4.35 2.56
C ASN A 127 -2.82 3.02 2.03
N ILE A 128 -2.45 2.71 0.79
CA ILE A 128 -2.61 1.38 0.21
C ILE A 128 -1.38 0.56 0.55
N GLN A 129 -1.62 -0.69 0.92
CA GLN A 129 -0.59 -1.64 1.28
C GLN A 129 -0.67 -2.85 0.36
N PHE A 130 0.47 -3.30 -0.11
CA PHE A 130 0.59 -4.44 -1.01
C PHE A 130 1.50 -5.48 -0.41
N ILE A 131 1.19 -6.75 -0.66
CA ILE A 131 2.00 -7.90 -0.28
C ILE A 131 2.37 -8.69 -1.55
N SER A 132 3.49 -9.40 -1.52
CA SER A 132 3.90 -10.27 -2.63
C SER A 132 3.09 -11.57 -2.64
N SER A 133 2.36 -11.88 -3.70
CA SER A 133 1.84 -13.24 -3.89
C SER A 133 2.90 -14.08 -4.59
N PHE A 134 3.20 -15.24 -4.00
CA PHE A 134 3.80 -16.37 -4.70
C PHE A 134 2.71 -17.15 -5.45
#